data_AF-A0A3B0SIF6-F1
#
_entry.id   AF-A0A3B0SIF6-F1
#
_cell.length_a   1.000
_cell.length_b   1.000
_cell.length_c   1.000
_cell.angle_alpha   90.00
_cell.angle_beta   90.00
_cell.angle_gamma   90.00
#
_symmetry.space_group_name_H-M   'P 1'
#
loop_
_entity.id
_entity.type
_entity.pdbx_description
1 polymer ?
#
loop_
_entity_poly.entity_id
_entity_poly.type
_entity_poly.pdbx_seq_one_letter_code
_entity_poly.pdbx_strand_id
1 'polypeptide(L)'
;MIKTALKTVLAHKVRLLLTAVAIVLGVSLVSGTFIFTDTINAQFDDLLDDIYSGVDVSIRAETGDFGAGTEPFPSEVLDAVVAVDGVAAAEGGVASLTTQILDKNGDLIGGQGPPTLGFSWGQVPSLNPMQIKEGEGRAPAGPGEVALDANTVTKAGFALGDEVTVVGFDGPEEFELVGIASFGDQDSLLGATIAMFELEEAKRVFGFGDELSGISVQADSAVDADELTARIASVLPPGVEAVTGQTEQNEQAADINEGLSFLSIGLLAFAGVSIFVGAF
;
A
#
# COMPACT_ATOMS: atom_id res chain seq x y z
N MET A 1 24.22 46.04 29.76
CA MET A 1 24.22 44.58 29.96
C MET A 1 24.39 43.81 28.65
N ILE A 2 23.54 44.02 27.63
CA ILE A 2 23.66 43.36 26.30
C ILE A 2 25.02 43.62 25.62
N LYS A 3 25.52 44.87 25.63
CA LYS A 3 26.85 45.20 25.08
C LYS A 3 28.00 44.46 25.76
N THR A 4 27.89 44.17 27.05
CA THR A 4 28.92 43.46 27.81
C THR A 4 28.87 41.96 27.51
N ALA A 5 27.66 41.39 27.43
CA ALA A 5 27.44 39.99 27.05
C ALA A 5 27.97 39.68 25.64
N LEU A 6 27.67 40.54 24.65
CA LEU A 6 28.19 40.41 23.28
C LEU A 6 29.73 40.44 23.23
N LYS A 7 30.36 41.30 24.03
CA LYS A 7 31.83 41.40 24.09
C LYS A 7 32.47 40.13 24.66
N THR A 8 31.84 39.53 25.67
CA THR A 8 32.30 38.27 26.28
C THR A 8 32.10 37.08 25.33
N VAL A 9 30.98 37.03 24.60
CA VAL A 9 30.70 36.00 23.60
C VAL A 9 31.69 36.08 22.43
N LEU A 10 31.98 37.29 21.94
CA LEU A 10 32.97 37.53 20.88
C LEU A 10 34.43 37.30 21.33
N ALA A 11 34.70 37.24 22.63
CA ALA A 11 36.02 36.88 23.17
C ALA A 11 36.27 35.35 23.12
N HIS A 12 35.21 34.53 23.08
CA HIS A 12 35.29 33.06 23.04
C HIS A 12 34.68 32.50 21.74
N LYS A 13 35.17 32.98 20.60
CA LYS A 13 34.61 32.67 19.26
C LYS A 13 34.53 31.18 18.93
N VAL A 14 35.53 30.39 19.33
CA VAL A 14 35.56 28.95 19.07
C VAL A 14 34.47 28.22 19.85
N ARG A 15 34.32 28.55 21.15
CA ARG A 15 33.27 27.95 21.99
C ARG A 15 31.88 28.33 21.47
N LEU A 16 31.68 29.60 21.12
CA LEU A 16 30.43 30.06 20.51
C LEU A 16 30.09 29.28 19.24
N LEU A 17 31.07 29.09 18.34
CA LEU A 17 30.88 28.38 17.09
C LEU A 17 30.52 26.91 17.33
N LEU A 18 31.23 26.22 18.22
CA LEU A 18 30.93 24.82 18.56
C LEU A 18 29.53 24.65 19.16
N THR A 19 29.12 25.53 20.09
CA THR A 19 27.76 25.50 20.65
C THR A 19 26.69 25.82 19.61
N ALA A 20 26.95 26.77 18.70
CA ALA A 20 26.01 27.11 17.64
C ALA A 20 25.84 25.93 16.67
N VAL A 21 26.94 25.27 16.28
CA VAL A 21 26.91 24.08 15.41
C VAL A 21 26.17 22.93 16.10
N ALA A 22 26.43 22.67 17.37
CA ALA A 22 25.75 21.62 18.12
C ALA A 22 24.22 21.85 18.16
N ILE A 23 23.79 23.09 18.44
CA ILE A 23 22.36 23.45 18.44
C ILE A 23 21.75 23.29 17.04
N VAL A 24 22.42 23.80 16.00
CA VAL A 24 21.93 23.70 14.62
C VAL A 24 21.78 22.24 14.20
N LEU A 25 22.79 21.40 14.44
CA LEU A 25 22.73 19.98 14.09
C LEU A 25 21.63 19.24 14.84
N GLY A 26 21.47 19.51 16.13
CA GLY A 26 20.40 18.91 16.93
C GLY A 26 19.00 19.29 16.43
N VAL A 27 18.76 20.58 16.20
CA VAL A 27 17.47 21.07 15.69
C VAL A 27 17.22 20.58 14.26
N SER A 28 18.23 20.61 13.39
CA SER A 28 18.12 20.11 12.02
C SER A 28 17.77 18.62 11.97
N LEU A 29 18.32 17.82 12.86
CA LEU A 29 18.02 16.38 12.93
C LEU A 29 16.58 16.13 13.38
N VAL A 30 16.09 16.86 14.39
CA VAL A 30 14.68 16.76 14.84
C VAL A 30 13.72 17.21 13.73
N SER A 31 13.95 18.39 13.15
CA SER A 31 13.12 18.90 12.05
C SER A 31 13.17 17.99 10.82
N GLY A 32 14.35 17.47 10.48
CA GLY A 32 14.52 16.53 9.37
C GLY A 32 13.76 15.23 9.60
N THR A 33 13.73 14.73 10.83
CA THR A 33 12.95 13.53 11.19
C THR A 33 11.46 13.76 10.98
N PHE A 34 10.91 14.87 11.50
CA PHE A 34 9.49 15.17 11.30
C PHE A 34 9.13 15.38 9.84
N ILE A 35 9.91 16.18 9.10
CA ILE A 35 9.68 16.39 7.66
C ILE A 35 9.70 15.06 6.91
N PHE A 36 10.66 14.20 7.22
CA PHE A 36 10.79 12.90 6.56
C PHE A 36 9.58 11.99 6.84
N THR A 37 9.19 11.84 8.11
CA THR A 37 8.01 11.03 8.48
C THR A 37 6.73 11.62 7.87
N ASP A 38 6.50 12.93 7.99
CA ASP A 38 5.30 13.60 7.46
C ASP A 38 5.20 13.46 5.94
N THR A 39 6.34 13.51 5.23
CA THR A 39 6.37 13.31 3.78
C THR A 39 5.99 11.87 3.41
N ILE A 40 6.50 10.87 4.13
CA ILE A 40 6.15 9.47 3.88
C ILE A 40 4.65 9.25 4.12
N ASN A 41 4.13 9.75 5.24
CA ASN A 41 2.73 9.59 5.59
C ASN A 41 1.81 10.23 4.54
N ALA A 42 2.13 11.45 4.11
CA ALA A 42 1.38 12.13 3.05
C ALA A 42 1.38 11.33 1.73
N GLN A 43 2.50 10.70 1.36
CA GLN A 43 2.54 9.85 0.16
C GLN A 43 1.67 8.61 0.27
N PHE A 44 1.53 8.03 1.46
CA PHE A 44 0.61 6.90 1.69
C PHE A 44 -0.84 7.36 1.73
N ASP A 45 -1.13 8.51 2.34
CA ASP A 45 -2.48 9.09 2.36
C ASP A 45 -2.95 9.37 0.92
N ASP A 46 -2.13 10.04 0.10
CA ASP A 46 -2.40 10.30 -1.33
C ASP A 46 -2.60 8.99 -2.12
N LEU A 47 -1.78 7.96 -1.83
CA LEU A 47 -1.90 6.65 -2.48
C LEU A 47 -3.22 5.96 -2.13
N LEU A 48 -3.61 5.98 -0.86
CA LEU A 48 -4.86 5.37 -0.41
C LEU A 48 -6.07 6.15 -0.91
N ASP A 49 -5.99 7.48 -0.98
CA ASP A 49 -7.00 8.35 -1.61
C ASP A 49 -7.26 7.88 -3.05
N ASP A 50 -6.20 7.66 -3.83
CA ASP A 50 -6.31 7.20 -5.21
C ASP A 50 -6.88 5.77 -5.31
N ILE A 51 -6.45 4.84 -4.44
CA ILE A 51 -6.95 3.45 -4.39
C ILE A 51 -8.46 3.41 -4.14
N TYR A 52 -8.94 4.23 -3.20
CA TYR A 52 -10.33 4.22 -2.75
C TYR A 52 -11.22 5.27 -3.41
N SER A 53 -10.68 6.09 -4.31
CA SER A 53 -11.41 7.20 -4.97
C SER A 53 -12.70 6.78 -5.69
N GLY A 54 -12.77 5.53 -6.17
CA GLY A 54 -13.95 4.97 -6.82
C GLY A 54 -14.76 3.98 -5.97
N VAL A 55 -14.32 3.73 -4.73
CA VAL A 55 -14.91 2.75 -3.82
C VAL A 55 -15.76 3.47 -2.78
N ASP A 56 -17.08 3.34 -2.89
CA ASP A 56 -18.01 3.91 -1.90
C ASP A 56 -18.11 3.02 -0.65
N VAL A 57 -18.11 1.70 -0.85
CA VAL A 57 -18.18 0.69 0.22
C VAL A 57 -17.15 -0.41 -0.03
N SER A 58 -16.43 -0.79 1.01
CA SER A 58 -15.51 -1.93 1.06
C SER A 58 -16.12 -3.02 1.95
N ILE A 59 -16.11 -4.26 1.47
CA ILE A 59 -16.48 -5.44 2.25
C ILE A 59 -15.22 -6.24 2.53
N ARG A 60 -15.01 -6.55 3.80
CA ARG A 60 -13.82 -7.26 4.30
C ARG A 60 -14.21 -8.18 5.45
N ALA A 61 -13.30 -9.05 5.85
CA ALA A 61 -13.46 -9.77 7.11
C ALA A 61 -13.46 -8.79 8.29
N GLU A 62 -14.28 -9.08 9.30
CA GLU A 62 -14.24 -8.32 10.56
C GLU A 62 -12.85 -8.39 11.17
N THR A 63 -12.37 -7.26 11.68
CA THR A 63 -11.09 -7.21 12.39
C THR A 63 -11.20 -8.00 13.70
N GLY A 64 -10.50 -9.13 13.80
CA GLY A 64 -10.45 -9.94 15.02
C GLY A 64 -9.52 -9.36 16.09
N ASP A 65 -9.50 -9.96 17.28
CA ASP A 65 -8.65 -9.61 18.44
C ASP A 65 -7.12 -9.65 18.15
N PHE A 66 -6.70 -10.10 16.96
CA PHE A 66 -5.30 -10.30 16.57
C PHE A 66 -4.84 -9.48 15.35
N GLY A 67 -5.62 -8.51 14.88
CA GLY A 67 -5.22 -7.58 13.81
C GLY A 67 -6.01 -7.74 12.50
N ALA A 68 -5.74 -6.82 11.55
CA ALA A 68 -6.56 -6.44 10.40
C ALA A 68 -7.18 -7.58 9.57
N GLY A 69 -8.42 -7.32 9.12
CA GLY A 69 -9.31 -8.19 8.33
C GLY A 69 -8.74 -8.70 7.01
N THR A 70 -7.88 -9.71 7.11
CA THR A 70 -7.25 -10.40 5.97
C THR A 70 -7.75 -11.84 5.82
N GLU A 71 -8.71 -12.25 6.65
CA GLU A 71 -9.28 -13.59 6.58
C GLU A 71 -10.12 -13.74 5.31
N PRO A 72 -9.87 -14.77 4.50
CA PRO A 72 -10.70 -15.04 3.34
C PRO A 72 -12.15 -15.34 3.75
N PHE A 73 -13.11 -14.96 2.92
CA PHE A 73 -14.52 -15.29 3.08
C PHE A 73 -15.13 -15.81 1.77
N PRO A 74 -16.24 -16.57 1.82
CA PRO A 74 -16.78 -17.22 0.62
C PRO A 74 -17.13 -16.24 -0.51
N SER A 75 -16.81 -16.59 -1.76
CA SER A 75 -17.13 -15.74 -2.91
C SER A 75 -18.62 -15.50 -3.12
N GLU A 76 -19.49 -16.37 -2.58
CA GLU A 76 -20.95 -16.21 -2.61
C GLU A 76 -21.43 -14.89 -1.97
N VAL A 77 -20.61 -14.28 -1.10
CA VAL A 77 -20.91 -12.95 -0.53
C VAL A 77 -21.03 -11.90 -1.64
N LEU A 78 -20.25 -12.00 -2.73
CA LEU A 78 -20.33 -11.08 -3.86
C LEU A 78 -21.71 -11.09 -4.51
N ASP A 79 -22.31 -12.28 -4.70
CA ASP A 79 -23.64 -12.41 -5.29
C ASP A 79 -24.72 -11.73 -4.44
N ALA A 80 -24.59 -11.83 -3.10
CA ALA A 80 -25.48 -11.15 -2.17
C ALA A 80 -25.32 -9.63 -2.24
N VAL A 81 -24.07 -9.13 -2.33
CA VAL A 81 -23.75 -7.70 -2.43
C VAL A 81 -24.29 -7.11 -3.74
N VAL A 82 -24.05 -7.76 -4.88
CA VAL A 82 -24.52 -7.30 -6.20
C VAL A 82 -26.06 -7.18 -6.26
N ALA A 83 -26.78 -7.98 -5.48
CA ALA A 83 -28.24 -7.95 -5.43
C ALA A 83 -28.83 -6.81 -4.57
N VAL A 84 -27.99 -6.04 -3.85
CA VAL A 84 -28.45 -4.94 -3.00
C VAL A 84 -28.86 -3.73 -3.84
N ASP A 85 -30.03 -3.17 -3.56
CA ASP A 85 -30.51 -1.94 -4.19
C ASP A 85 -29.57 -0.77 -3.88
N GLY A 86 -29.11 -0.07 -4.92
CA GLY A 86 -28.15 1.03 -4.83
C GLY A 86 -26.70 0.66 -5.14
N VAL A 87 -26.42 -0.60 -5.49
CA VAL A 87 -25.10 -1.03 -6.00
C VAL A 87 -25.06 -0.80 -7.52
N ALA A 88 -24.17 0.09 -7.97
CA ALA A 88 -23.92 0.34 -9.39
C ALA A 88 -22.95 -0.69 -9.98
N ALA A 89 -21.88 -1.00 -9.24
CA ALA A 89 -20.91 -2.02 -9.57
C ALA A 89 -20.32 -2.62 -8.29
N ALA A 90 -20.00 -3.91 -8.30
CA ALA A 90 -19.26 -4.56 -7.23
C ALA A 90 -18.27 -5.55 -7.85
N GLU A 91 -17.07 -5.62 -7.27
CA GLU A 91 -15.99 -6.48 -7.73
C GLU A 91 -15.30 -7.13 -6.55
N GLY A 92 -15.22 -8.47 -6.59
CA GLY A 92 -14.48 -9.26 -5.61
C GLY A 92 -13.04 -9.47 -6.05
N GLY A 93 -12.12 -9.50 -5.09
CA GLY A 93 -10.70 -9.72 -5.35
C GLY A 93 -10.01 -10.57 -4.30
N VAL A 94 -8.79 -10.98 -4.64
CA VAL A 94 -7.85 -11.61 -3.72
C VAL A 94 -6.54 -10.83 -3.70
N ALA A 95 -5.98 -10.68 -2.51
CA ALA A 95 -4.70 -10.05 -2.28
C ALA A 95 -3.79 -10.96 -1.45
N SER A 96 -2.51 -10.96 -1.79
CA SER A 96 -1.47 -11.69 -1.07
C SER A 96 -0.32 -10.75 -0.72
N LEU A 97 0.04 -10.70 0.57
CA LEU A 97 1.15 -9.89 1.08
C LEU A 97 2.51 -10.61 1.03
N THR A 98 2.55 -11.80 0.45
CA THR A 98 3.73 -12.69 0.44
C THR A 98 4.12 -13.16 -0.96
N THR A 99 3.49 -12.61 -2.00
CA THR A 99 3.79 -12.99 -3.39
C THR A 99 5.13 -12.42 -3.80
N GLN A 100 6.09 -13.30 -4.13
CA GLN A 100 7.44 -12.90 -4.50
C GLN A 100 7.70 -13.15 -5.99
N ILE A 101 8.53 -12.32 -6.60
CA ILE A 101 8.89 -12.42 -8.01
C ILE A 101 10.41 -12.65 -8.07
N LEU A 102 10.85 -13.60 -8.89
CA LEU A 102 12.27 -13.86 -9.11
C LEU A 102 12.74 -13.18 -10.40
N ASP A 103 14.00 -12.74 -10.40
CA ASP A 103 14.66 -12.25 -11.59
C ASP A 103 15.13 -13.42 -12.49
N LYS A 104 15.73 -13.06 -13.63
CA LYS A 104 16.27 -14.02 -14.62
C LYS A 104 17.41 -14.90 -14.08
N ASN A 105 17.97 -14.59 -12.91
CA ASN A 105 19.00 -15.36 -12.23
C ASN A 105 18.44 -16.24 -11.09
N GLY A 106 17.15 -16.10 -10.78
CA GLY A 106 16.48 -16.78 -9.66
C GLY A 106 16.60 -16.03 -8.33
N ASP A 107 17.06 -14.78 -8.33
CA ASP A 107 17.14 -13.95 -7.13
C ASP A 107 15.82 -13.19 -6.91
N LEU A 108 15.46 -12.97 -5.63
CA LEU A 108 14.25 -12.23 -5.28
C LEU A 108 14.33 -10.77 -5.71
N ILE A 109 13.29 -10.31 -6.41
CA ILE A 109 13.08 -8.89 -6.70
C ILE A 109 12.29 -8.29 -5.55
N GLY A 110 12.83 -7.25 -4.91
CA GLY A 110 12.18 -6.60 -3.77
C GLY A 110 12.35 -7.35 -2.44
N GLY A 111 11.39 -7.19 -1.53
CA GLY A 111 11.36 -7.86 -0.21
C GLY A 111 12.39 -7.35 0.83
N GLN A 112 13.20 -6.35 0.49
CA GLN A 112 14.23 -5.76 1.35
C GLN A 112 13.76 -4.42 1.95
N GLY A 113 12.60 -4.44 2.59
CA GLY A 113 11.96 -3.24 3.17
C GLY A 113 10.54 -3.05 2.61
N PRO A 114 10.38 -2.55 1.37
CA PRO A 114 9.07 -2.49 0.72
C PRO A 114 8.46 -3.88 0.50
N PRO A 115 7.12 -4.00 0.55
CA PRO A 115 6.42 -5.28 0.47
C PRO A 115 6.44 -5.90 -0.93
N THR A 116 6.20 -7.20 -0.98
CA THR A 116 6.01 -7.97 -2.22
C THR A 116 4.56 -8.44 -2.27
N LEU A 117 3.79 -7.94 -3.23
CA LEU A 117 2.34 -8.01 -3.26
C LEU A 117 1.85 -8.79 -4.48
N GLY A 118 0.75 -9.50 -4.30
CA GLY A 118 0.00 -10.17 -5.36
C GLY A 118 -1.46 -9.75 -5.31
N PHE A 119 -2.06 -9.46 -6.47
CA PHE A 119 -3.48 -9.11 -6.57
C PHE A 119 -4.17 -9.83 -7.72
N SER A 120 -5.47 -10.06 -7.59
CA SER A 120 -6.33 -10.26 -8.76
C SER A 120 -6.49 -8.95 -9.53
N TRP A 121 -6.49 -9.01 -10.85
CA TRP A 121 -6.73 -7.88 -11.74
C TRP A 121 -8.22 -7.51 -11.76
N GLY A 122 -8.54 -6.27 -11.40
CA GLY A 122 -9.90 -5.75 -11.45
C GLY A 122 -10.39 -5.48 -12.88
N GLN A 123 -11.58 -5.97 -13.20
CA GLN A 123 -12.25 -5.81 -14.48
C GLN A 123 -13.13 -4.56 -14.54
N VAL A 124 -13.49 -3.98 -13.39
CA VAL A 124 -14.27 -2.73 -13.32
C VAL A 124 -13.31 -1.53 -13.24
N PRO A 125 -13.15 -0.72 -14.31
CA PRO A 125 -12.12 0.32 -14.34
C PRO A 125 -12.31 1.43 -13.30
N SER A 126 -13.53 1.65 -12.81
CA SER A 126 -13.79 2.60 -11.72
C SER A 126 -13.39 2.08 -10.34
N LEU A 127 -13.25 0.76 -10.19
CA LEU A 127 -12.85 0.11 -8.93
C LEU A 127 -11.41 -0.42 -8.98
N ASN A 128 -10.79 -0.46 -10.17
CA ASN A 128 -9.40 -0.87 -10.34
C ASN A 128 -8.49 0.35 -10.47
N PRO A 129 -7.64 0.65 -9.47
CA PRO A 129 -6.75 1.79 -9.54
C PRO A 129 -5.51 1.51 -10.43
N MET A 130 -5.29 0.25 -10.83
CA MET A 130 -4.21 -0.14 -11.73
C MET A 130 -4.65 0.00 -13.19
N GLN A 131 -3.74 0.47 -14.03
CA GLN A 131 -3.97 0.63 -15.47
C GLN A 131 -2.81 0.04 -16.25
N ILE A 132 -3.11 -0.65 -17.35
CA ILE A 132 -2.08 -1.03 -18.33
C ILE A 132 -1.75 0.21 -19.16
N LYS A 133 -0.48 0.59 -19.20
CA LYS A 133 -0.04 1.74 -19.98
C LYS A 133 -0.24 1.50 -21.47
N GLU A 134 -0.51 2.58 -22.21
CA GLU A 134 -0.67 2.49 -23.66
C GLU A 134 0.60 1.94 -24.32
N GLY A 135 0.45 0.84 -25.06
CA GLY A 135 1.56 0.16 -25.73
C GLY A 135 2.31 -0.85 -24.87
N GLU A 136 1.98 -0.98 -23.59
CA GLU A 136 2.67 -1.86 -22.64
C GLU A 136 1.88 -3.16 -22.35
N GLY A 137 1.23 -3.69 -23.39
CA GLY A 137 0.55 -4.99 -23.34
C GLY A 137 -0.95 -4.90 -23.02
N ARG A 138 -1.45 -5.83 -22.21
CA ARG A 138 -2.87 -5.96 -21.85
C ARG A 138 -3.03 -6.54 -20.43
N ALA A 139 -4.25 -6.48 -19.90
CA ALA A 139 -4.58 -7.16 -18.65
C ALA A 139 -4.45 -8.70 -18.80
N PRO A 140 -4.07 -9.41 -17.72
CA PRO A 140 -4.13 -10.86 -17.69
C PRO A 140 -5.59 -11.31 -17.81
N ALA A 141 -5.84 -12.29 -18.66
CA ALA A 141 -7.19 -12.73 -19.04
C ALA A 141 -7.43 -14.22 -18.80
N GLY A 142 -6.42 -14.96 -18.34
CA GLY A 142 -6.56 -16.37 -18.04
C GLY A 142 -5.31 -16.98 -17.40
N PRO A 143 -5.31 -18.33 -17.29
CA PRO A 143 -4.23 -19.05 -16.62
C PRO A 143 -2.88 -18.89 -17.31
N GLY A 144 -1.80 -18.87 -16.52
CA GLY A 144 -0.43 -18.74 -17.02
C GLY A 144 -0.03 -17.34 -17.47
N GLU A 145 -0.89 -16.33 -17.29
CA GLU A 145 -0.60 -14.93 -17.64
C GLU A 145 -0.38 -14.08 -16.39
N VAL A 146 0.60 -13.18 -16.43
CA VAL A 146 0.85 -12.22 -15.35
C VAL A 146 1.01 -10.81 -15.91
N ALA A 147 0.52 -9.82 -15.18
CA ALA A 147 0.94 -8.44 -15.32
C ALA A 147 1.79 -8.02 -14.12
N LEU A 148 2.84 -7.24 -14.37
CA LEU A 148 3.73 -6.73 -13.33
C LEU A 148 3.67 -5.20 -13.28
N ASP A 149 4.00 -4.61 -12.12
CA ASP A 149 4.23 -3.16 -12.06
C ASP A 149 5.45 -2.74 -12.89
N ALA A 150 5.39 -1.54 -13.45
CA ALA A 150 6.43 -0.98 -14.32
C ALA A 150 7.82 -0.93 -13.68
N ASN A 151 7.90 -0.65 -12.37
CA ASN A 151 9.16 -0.58 -11.64
C ASN A 151 9.82 -1.96 -11.50
N THR A 152 9.05 -3.00 -11.19
CA THR A 152 9.55 -4.39 -11.17
C THR A 152 10.09 -4.81 -12.52
N VAL A 153 9.34 -4.57 -13.60
CA VAL A 153 9.75 -4.90 -14.97
C VAL A 153 11.06 -4.22 -15.34
N THR A 154 11.17 -2.92 -15.04
CA THR A 154 12.37 -2.12 -15.33
C THR A 154 13.58 -2.61 -14.52
N LYS A 155 13.41 -2.89 -13.22
CA LYS A 155 14.49 -3.37 -12.34
C LYS A 155 15.02 -4.73 -12.76
N ALA A 156 14.14 -5.64 -13.13
CA ALA A 156 14.49 -7.00 -13.53
C ALA A 156 14.89 -7.12 -15.00
N GLY A 157 14.63 -6.09 -15.81
CA GLY A 157 14.87 -6.11 -17.25
C GLY A 157 13.99 -7.12 -17.98
N PHE A 158 12.74 -7.26 -17.53
CA PHE A 158 11.74 -8.05 -18.25
C PHE A 158 11.18 -7.29 -19.45
N ALA A 159 10.71 -8.04 -20.44
CA ALA A 159 9.96 -7.53 -21.58
C ALA A 159 8.65 -8.31 -21.72
N LEU A 160 7.65 -7.72 -22.38
CA LEU A 160 6.41 -8.41 -22.72
C LEU A 160 6.71 -9.72 -23.48
N GLY A 161 6.06 -10.81 -23.06
CA GLY A 161 6.28 -12.16 -23.55
C GLY A 161 7.45 -12.92 -22.89
N ASP A 162 8.16 -12.31 -21.94
CA ASP A 162 9.11 -13.05 -21.09
C ASP A 162 8.36 -13.97 -20.12
N GLU A 163 8.98 -15.11 -19.79
CA GLU A 163 8.57 -15.96 -18.67
C GLU A 163 9.08 -15.36 -17.36
N VAL A 164 8.16 -15.15 -16.41
CA VAL A 164 8.43 -14.61 -15.08
C VAL A 164 8.14 -15.69 -14.05
N THR A 165 9.10 -15.96 -13.16
CA THR A 165 8.86 -16.86 -12.04
C THR A 165 8.24 -16.10 -10.87
N VAL A 166 7.02 -16.49 -10.48
CA VAL A 166 6.32 -15.99 -9.29
C VAL A 166 6.24 -17.11 -8.26
N VAL A 167 6.56 -16.79 -7.01
CA VAL A 167 6.45 -17.72 -5.88
C VAL A 167 5.06 -17.54 -5.25
N GLY A 168 4.17 -18.49 -5.58
CA GLY A 168 2.83 -18.59 -5.01
C GLY A 168 2.77 -19.56 -3.83
N PHE A 169 1.54 -19.96 -3.46
CA PHE A 169 1.23 -20.85 -2.35
C PHE A 169 1.85 -22.24 -2.51
N ASP A 170 1.76 -22.84 -3.71
CA ASP A 170 2.30 -24.17 -4.00
C ASP A 170 3.80 -24.16 -4.36
N GLY A 171 4.42 -22.97 -4.42
CA GLY A 171 5.83 -22.77 -4.77
C GLY A 171 6.04 -21.89 -6.01
N PRO A 172 7.27 -21.87 -6.55
CA PRO A 172 7.60 -21.10 -7.75
C PRO A 172 6.96 -21.70 -9.02
N GLU A 173 6.34 -20.86 -9.83
CA GLU A 173 5.73 -21.18 -11.11
C GLU A 173 6.06 -20.10 -12.15
N GLU A 174 6.12 -20.47 -13.43
CA GLU A 174 6.40 -19.55 -14.55
C GLU A 174 5.11 -19.04 -15.19
N PHE A 175 5.08 -17.74 -15.50
CA PHE A 175 3.97 -17.05 -16.14
C PHE A 175 4.46 -16.14 -17.27
N GLU A 176 3.68 -16.06 -18.35
CA GLU A 176 3.97 -15.13 -19.45
C GLU A 176 3.62 -13.69 -19.02
N LEU A 177 4.58 -12.77 -19.12
CA LEU A 177 4.36 -11.35 -18.89
C LEU A 177 3.54 -10.72 -20.04
N VAL A 178 2.24 -10.55 -19.84
CA VAL A 178 1.32 -10.03 -20.87
C VAL A 178 1.02 -8.54 -20.75
N GLY A 179 1.35 -7.92 -19.61
CA GLY A 179 1.04 -6.53 -19.35
C GLY A 179 1.97 -5.88 -18.33
N ILE A 180 2.18 -4.58 -18.50
CA ILE A 180 2.93 -3.76 -17.55
C ILE A 180 1.99 -2.67 -17.05
N ALA A 181 1.73 -2.71 -15.74
CA ALA A 181 0.76 -1.85 -15.11
C ALA A 181 1.43 -0.67 -14.38
N SER A 182 0.72 0.45 -14.33
CA SER A 182 1.02 1.58 -13.46
C SER A 182 -0.17 1.89 -12.57
N PHE A 183 0.11 2.64 -11.52
CA PHE A 183 -0.89 3.18 -10.63
C PHE A 183 -1.15 4.63 -11.03
N GLY A 184 -2.23 4.87 -11.77
CA GLY A 184 -2.40 6.14 -12.50
C GLY A 184 -1.16 6.45 -13.36
N ASP A 185 -0.59 7.65 -13.17
CA ASP A 185 0.64 8.11 -13.85
C ASP A 185 1.94 7.67 -13.12
N GLN A 186 1.84 6.92 -12.01
CA GLN A 186 2.99 6.53 -11.20
C GLN A 186 3.46 5.09 -11.51
N ASP A 187 4.76 4.95 -11.72
CA ASP A 187 5.38 3.68 -12.12
C ASP A 187 5.79 2.79 -10.93
N SER A 188 5.69 3.30 -9.71
CA SER A 188 6.19 2.62 -8.51
C SER A 188 5.40 3.02 -7.27
N LEU A 189 4.90 2.02 -6.53
CA LEU A 189 4.31 2.21 -5.20
C LEU A 189 5.37 2.09 -4.12
N LEU A 190 6.18 3.16 -3.96
CA LEU A 190 7.19 3.27 -2.89
C LEU A 190 8.20 2.10 -2.83
N GLY A 191 8.45 1.47 -3.99
CA GLY A 191 9.40 0.38 -4.13
C GLY A 191 8.82 -1.02 -3.92
N ALA A 192 7.51 -1.14 -3.65
CA ALA A 192 6.82 -2.42 -3.67
C ALA A 192 6.92 -3.08 -5.05
N THR A 193 6.83 -4.40 -5.05
CA THR A 193 6.72 -5.22 -6.26
C THR A 193 5.32 -5.82 -6.31
N ILE A 194 4.70 -5.83 -7.48
CA ILE A 194 3.31 -6.24 -7.64
C ILE A 194 3.18 -7.21 -8.80
N ALA A 195 2.65 -8.40 -8.52
CA ALA A 195 2.17 -9.33 -9.53
C ALA A 195 0.64 -9.33 -9.57
N MET A 196 0.07 -9.27 -10.78
CA MET A 196 -1.37 -9.26 -11.00
C MET A 196 -1.76 -10.39 -11.93
N PHE A 197 -2.83 -11.11 -11.57
CA PHE A 197 -3.34 -12.26 -12.30
C PHE A 197 -4.83 -12.10 -12.58
N GLU A 198 -5.38 -12.87 -13.51
CA GLU A 198 -6.83 -13.04 -13.60
C GLU A 198 -7.37 -13.62 -12.27
N LEU A 199 -8.61 -13.31 -11.88
CA LEU A 199 -9.14 -13.61 -10.53
C LEU A 199 -9.06 -15.09 -10.15
N GLU A 200 -9.46 -16.00 -11.04
CA GLU A 200 -9.44 -17.43 -10.76
C GLU A 200 -8.00 -17.98 -10.71
N GLU A 201 -7.12 -17.44 -11.56
CA GLU A 201 -5.69 -17.74 -11.48
C GLU A 201 -5.06 -17.19 -10.19
N ALA A 202 -5.41 -15.98 -9.77
CA ALA A 202 -4.95 -15.36 -8.53
C ALA A 202 -5.34 -16.20 -7.32
N LYS A 203 -6.60 -16.68 -7.26
CA LYS A 203 -7.07 -17.58 -6.20
C LYS A 203 -6.25 -18.86 -6.13
N ARG A 204 -5.90 -19.45 -7.28
CA ARG A 204 -5.03 -20.64 -7.35
C ARG A 204 -3.62 -20.33 -6.86
N VAL A 205 -3.00 -19.28 -7.41
CA VAL A 205 -1.62 -18.89 -7.11
C VAL A 205 -1.46 -18.51 -5.64
N PHE A 206 -2.47 -17.89 -5.02
CA PHE A 206 -2.42 -17.45 -3.63
C PHE A 206 -3.02 -18.45 -2.63
N GLY A 207 -3.65 -19.53 -3.11
CA GLY A 207 -4.22 -20.58 -2.25
C GLY A 207 -5.56 -20.22 -1.58
N PHE A 208 -6.39 -19.39 -2.22
CA PHE A 208 -7.69 -18.94 -1.71
C PHE A 208 -8.85 -19.91 -1.97
N GLY A 209 -8.70 -20.87 -2.89
CA GLY A 209 -9.84 -21.72 -3.29
C GLY A 209 -11.01 -20.87 -3.82
N ASP A 210 -12.21 -21.06 -3.26
CA ASP A 210 -13.43 -20.32 -3.64
C ASP A 210 -13.67 -19.07 -2.76
N GLU A 211 -12.64 -18.57 -2.08
CA GLU A 211 -12.75 -17.43 -1.16
C GLU A 211 -12.23 -16.12 -1.80
N LEU A 212 -12.59 -15.00 -1.18
CA LEU A 212 -12.17 -13.64 -1.51
C LEU A 212 -11.52 -12.99 -0.29
N SER A 213 -10.60 -12.05 -0.49
CA SER A 213 -10.06 -11.23 0.61
C SER A 213 -10.77 -9.89 0.76
N GLY A 214 -11.55 -9.48 -0.23
CA GLY A 214 -12.27 -8.21 -0.22
C GLY A 214 -13.24 -8.06 -1.39
N ILE A 215 -14.21 -7.17 -1.25
CA ILE A 215 -15.10 -6.73 -2.32
C ILE A 215 -15.16 -5.21 -2.31
N SER A 216 -14.88 -4.58 -3.45
CA SER A 216 -15.04 -3.15 -3.64
C SER A 216 -16.39 -2.87 -4.32
N VAL A 217 -17.10 -1.83 -3.84
CA VAL A 217 -18.44 -1.50 -4.31
C VAL A 217 -18.53 -0.01 -4.64
N GLN A 218 -19.11 0.26 -5.80
CA GLN A 218 -19.51 1.58 -6.25
C GLN A 218 -21.04 1.73 -6.09
N ALA A 219 -21.44 2.83 -5.46
CA ALA A 219 -22.83 3.20 -5.27
C ALA A 219 -23.45 3.77 -6.55
N ASP A 220 -24.76 3.57 -6.70
CA ASP A 220 -25.55 4.38 -7.62
C ASP A 220 -25.50 5.85 -7.17
N SER A 221 -25.40 6.77 -8.14
CA SER A 221 -25.35 8.24 -7.89
C SER A 221 -26.49 8.83 -7.04
N ALA A 222 -27.53 8.05 -6.75
CA ALA A 222 -28.68 8.44 -5.94
C ALA A 222 -28.61 7.96 -4.47
N VAL A 223 -27.60 7.16 -4.09
CA VAL A 223 -27.47 6.56 -2.76
C VAL A 223 -26.17 7.02 -2.11
N ASP A 224 -26.25 7.44 -0.84
CA ASP A 224 -25.09 7.83 -0.04
C ASP A 224 -24.32 6.60 0.47
N ALA A 225 -22.99 6.72 0.61
CA ALA A 225 -22.12 5.63 1.04
C ALA A 225 -22.51 5.06 2.42
N ASP A 226 -22.93 5.89 3.38
CA ASP A 226 -23.36 5.43 4.71
C ASP A 226 -24.66 4.61 4.61
N GLU A 227 -25.58 5.06 3.75
CA GLU A 227 -26.84 4.35 3.51
C GLU A 227 -26.59 3.02 2.81
N LEU A 228 -25.73 2.99 1.78
CA LEU A 228 -25.38 1.77 1.08
C LEU A 228 -24.66 0.77 2.00
N THR A 229 -23.72 1.25 2.83
CA THR A 229 -23.02 0.44 3.83
C THR A 229 -24.02 -0.25 4.76
N ALA A 230 -25.01 0.47 5.28
CA ALA A 230 -26.04 -0.10 6.16
C ALA A 230 -26.92 -1.15 5.45
N ARG A 231 -27.23 -0.94 4.16
CA ARG A 231 -27.99 -1.91 3.34
C ARG A 231 -27.17 -3.18 3.14
N ILE A 232 -25.91 -3.06 2.75
CA ILE A 232 -25.01 -4.20 2.51
C ILE A 232 -24.78 -4.98 3.80
N ALA A 233 -24.51 -4.31 4.92
CA ALA A 233 -24.29 -4.97 6.21
C ALA A 233 -25.46 -5.89 6.64
N SER A 234 -26.69 -5.63 6.18
CA SER A 234 -27.86 -6.46 6.50
C SER A 234 -27.91 -7.81 5.77
N VAL A 235 -27.12 -7.99 4.71
CA VAL A 235 -27.06 -9.23 3.91
C VAL A 235 -25.75 -10.00 4.11
N LEU A 236 -24.79 -9.45 4.85
CA LEU A 236 -23.50 -10.09 5.10
C LEU A 236 -23.59 -11.22 6.14
N PRO A 237 -22.81 -12.30 5.97
CA PRO A 237 -22.68 -13.33 6.99
C PRO A 237 -21.88 -12.83 8.21
N PRO A 238 -21.98 -13.50 9.37
CA PRO A 238 -21.12 -13.19 10.51
C PRO A 238 -19.63 -13.29 10.18
N GLY A 239 -18.82 -12.38 10.70
CA GLY A 239 -17.38 -12.32 10.45
C GLY A 239 -16.98 -11.57 9.18
N VAL A 240 -17.96 -10.98 8.48
CA VAL A 240 -17.74 -10.11 7.31
C VAL A 240 -18.47 -8.79 7.56
N GLU A 241 -17.78 -7.67 7.39
CA GLU A 241 -18.33 -6.33 7.58
C GLU A 241 -18.29 -5.50 6.29
N ALA A 242 -19.20 -4.53 6.22
CA ALA A 242 -19.16 -3.46 5.23
C ALA A 242 -18.76 -2.17 5.93
N VAL A 243 -17.78 -1.47 5.36
CA VAL A 243 -17.33 -0.16 5.79
C VAL A 243 -17.31 0.79 4.60
N THR A 244 -17.43 2.10 4.81
CA THR A 244 -17.26 3.05 3.71
C THR A 244 -15.83 3.00 3.20
N GLY A 245 -15.60 3.33 1.92
CA GLY A 245 -14.24 3.43 1.37
C GLY A 245 -13.38 4.43 2.15
N GLN A 246 -13.99 5.52 2.65
CA GLN A 246 -13.30 6.49 3.49
C GLN A 246 -12.87 5.91 4.85
N THR A 247 -13.69 5.06 5.46
CA THR A 247 -13.32 4.35 6.71
C THR A 247 -12.15 3.41 6.45
N GLU A 248 -12.24 2.59 5.39
CA GLU A 248 -11.18 1.67 4.98
C GLU A 248 -9.85 2.40 4.77
N GLN A 249 -9.89 3.50 4.02
CA GLN A 249 -8.73 4.34 3.75
C GLN A 249 -8.09 4.87 5.04
N ASN A 250 -8.89 5.42 5.95
CA ASN A 250 -8.41 6.00 7.20
C ASN A 250 -7.80 4.94 8.12
N GLU A 251 -8.38 3.75 8.17
CA GLU A 251 -7.86 2.65 8.99
C GLU A 251 -6.55 2.10 8.41
N GLN A 252 -6.45 1.90 7.09
CA GLN A 252 -5.19 1.49 6.46
C GLN A 252 -4.09 2.54 6.63
N ALA A 253 -4.44 3.83 6.50
CA ALA A 253 -3.50 4.92 6.77
C ALA A 253 -3.03 4.88 8.22
N ALA A 254 -3.93 4.64 9.18
CA ALA A 254 -3.57 4.51 10.59
C ALA A 254 -2.64 3.33 10.86
N ASP A 255 -2.90 2.16 10.26
CA ASP A 255 -2.08 0.96 10.40
C ASP A 255 -0.66 1.16 9.84
N ILE A 256 -0.55 1.82 8.67
CA ILE A 256 0.75 2.18 8.08
C ILE A 256 1.50 3.18 8.97
N ASN A 257 0.81 4.21 9.46
CA ASN A 257 1.37 5.20 10.36
C ASN A 257 1.88 4.57 11.67
N GLU A 258 1.13 3.62 12.23
CA GLU A 258 1.54 2.84 13.40
C GLU A 258 2.77 1.98 13.07
N GLY A 259 2.76 1.28 11.94
CA GLY A 259 3.87 0.48 11.45
C GLY A 259 5.16 1.27 11.22
N LEU A 260 5.08 2.56 10.87
CA LEU A 260 6.22 3.45 10.68
C LEU A 260 6.68 4.16 11.96
N SER A 261 5.89 4.08 13.04
CA SER A 261 6.15 4.81 14.29
C SER A 261 7.52 4.50 14.91
N PHE A 262 8.03 3.26 14.77
CA PHE A 262 9.34 2.87 15.28
C PHE A 262 10.49 3.68 14.66
N LEU A 263 10.35 4.09 13.39
CA LEU A 263 11.37 4.85 12.67
C LEU A 263 11.46 6.26 13.24
N SER A 264 10.30 6.90 13.41
CA SER A 264 10.18 8.21 14.06
C SER A 264 10.72 8.17 15.48
N ILE A 265 10.37 7.14 16.27
CA ILE A 265 10.87 6.95 17.64
C ILE A 265 12.40 6.79 17.64
N GLY A 266 12.95 5.95 16.75
CA GLY A 266 14.39 5.71 16.65
C GLY A 266 15.18 6.95 16.25
N LEU A 267 14.71 7.69 15.26
CA LEU A 267 15.30 8.94 14.80
C LEU A 267 15.23 10.03 15.88
N LEU A 268 14.09 10.16 16.57
CA LEU A 268 13.94 11.10 17.68
C LEU A 268 14.81 10.73 18.89
N ALA A 269 14.98 9.45 19.19
CA ALA A 269 15.91 9.00 20.23
C ALA A 269 17.36 9.39 19.88
N PHE A 270 17.77 9.16 18.64
CA PHE A 270 19.09 9.58 18.15
C PHE A 270 19.25 11.11 18.17
N ALA A 271 18.20 11.85 17.82
CA ALA A 271 18.16 13.31 17.91
C ALA A 271 18.30 13.79 19.37
N GLY A 272 17.60 13.14 20.30
CA GLY A 272 17.70 13.40 21.73
C GLY A 272 19.12 13.19 22.27
N VAL A 273 19.76 12.07 21.91
CA VAL A 273 21.16 11.80 22.27
C VAL A 273 22.09 12.84 21.66
N SER A 274 21.89 13.20 20.39
CA SER A 274 22.72 14.19 19.69
C SER A 274 22.62 15.58 20.33
N ILE A 275 21.41 16.00 20.70
CA ILE A 275 21.18 17.26 21.43
C ILE A 275 21.82 17.19 22.82
N PHE A 276 21.65 16.07 23.54
CA PHE A 276 22.23 15.88 24.86
C PHE A 276 23.76 15.96 24.81
N VAL A 277 24.41 15.21 23.93
CA VAL A 277 25.87 15.24 23.75
C VAL A 277 26.33 16.62 23.30
N GLY A 278 25.60 17.27 22.39
CA GLY A 278 25.94 18.62 21.91
C GLY A 278 25.77 19.72 22.97
N ALA A 279 25.01 19.48 24.03
CA ALA A 279 24.81 20.42 25.13
C ALA A 279 25.94 20.38 26.18
N PHE A 280 26.77 19.33 26.20
CA PHE A 280 27.90 19.15 27.12
C PHE A 280 29.26 19.25 26.41
#